data_AF-A0ABD3ZST8-F1
#
_entry.id   AF-A0ABD3ZST8-F1
#
_cell.length_a   1.000
_cell.length_b   1.000
_cell.length_c   1.000
_cell.angle_alpha   90.00
_cell.angle_beta   90.00
_cell.angle_gamma   90.00
#
_symmetry.space_group_name_H-M   'P 1'
#
loop_
_entity.id
_entity.type
_entity.pdbx_description
1 polymer ?
#
loop_
_entity_poly.entity_id
_entity_poly.type
_entity_poly.pdbx_seq_one_letter_code
_entity_poly.pdbx_strand_id
1 'polypeptide(L)' 'MTFYEVEYTSDDYYDCYPHQVGIYPTFEKAMEKATELSNGEYPPAEIDIWQWELKKNEYVKIKNWNKHEFDADFKEVKE' A
#
# COMPACT_ATOMS: atom_id res chain seq x y z
N MET A 1 2.13 -5.31 17.81
CA MET A 1 3.10 -5.08 16.72
C MET A 1 2.32 -4.63 15.51
N THR A 2 2.75 -3.57 14.85
CA THR A 2 2.10 -2.99 13.67
C THR A 2 3.06 -3.05 12.51
N PHE A 3 2.58 -3.39 11.32
CA PHE A 3 3.34 -3.32 10.08
C PHE A 3 2.43 -2.90 8.93
N TYR A 4 3.04 -2.55 7.81
CA TYR A 4 2.36 -2.08 6.61
C TYR A 4 2.70 -2.97 5.44
N GLU A 5 1.71 -3.39 4.68
CA GLU A 5 1.89 -4.21 3.49
C GLU A 5 1.54 -3.37 2.26
N VAL A 6 2.40 -3.39 1.24
CA VAL A 6 2.11 -2.75 -0.04
C VAL A 6 1.71 -3.84 -1.02
N GLU A 7 0.54 -3.67 -1.63
CA GLU A 7 0.03 -4.50 -2.71
C GLU A 7 -0.17 -3.62 -3.95
N TYR A 8 -0.06 -4.20 -5.15
CA TYR A 8 -0.46 -3.53 -6.39
C TYR A 8 -1.24 -4.46 -7.30
N THR A 9 -2.12 -3.89 -8.11
CA THR A 9 -2.81 -4.60 -9.19
C THR A 9 -2.29 -4.06 -10.51
N SER A 10 -1.86 -4.95 -11.40
CA SER A 10 -1.38 -4.58 -12.73
C SER A 10 -2.54 -4.04 -13.59
N ASP A 11 -2.22 -3.19 -14.57
CA ASP A 11 -3.17 -2.78 -15.62
C ASP A 11 -3.21 -3.79 -16.79
N ASP A 12 -2.50 -4.91 -16.66
CA ASP A 12 -2.54 -6.00 -17.63
C ASP A 12 -3.86 -6.76 -17.52
N TYR A 13 -4.57 -6.88 -18.64
CA TYR A 13 -5.82 -7.62 -18.76
C TYR A 13 -5.71 -9.09 -18.30
N TYR A 14 -4.52 -9.69 -18.39
CA TYR A 14 -4.27 -11.06 -17.95
C TYR A 14 -3.82 -11.19 -16.49
N ASP A 15 -3.60 -10.07 -15.80
CA ASP A 15 -3.08 -10.05 -14.43
C ASP A 15 -3.84 -9.05 -13.54
N CYS A 16 -5.05 -9.45 -13.17
CA CYS A 16 -5.97 -8.67 -12.35
C CYS A 16 -5.94 -9.01 -10.86
N TYR A 17 -4.93 -9.75 -10.40
CA TYR A 17 -4.79 -10.12 -8.99
C TYR A 17 -3.88 -9.13 -8.25
N PRO A 18 -4.15 -8.85 -6.95
CA PRO A 18 -3.24 -8.08 -6.12
C PRO A 18 -1.93 -8.84 -5.91
N HIS A 19 -0.81 -8.16 -6.14
CA HIS A 19 0.54 -8.66 -5.92
C HIS A 19 1.17 -8.00 -4.71
N GLN A 20 1.55 -8.82 -3.73
CA GLN A 20 2.29 -8.36 -2.57
C GLN A 20 3.69 -7.89 -2.99
N VAL A 21 3.98 -6.61 -2.76
CA VAL A 21 5.30 -6.00 -3.03
C VAL A 21 6.24 -6.23 -1.85
N GLY A 22 5.74 -6.06 -0.63
CA GLY A 22 6.55 -6.17 0.56
C GLY A 22 5.86 -5.72 1.85
N ILE A 23 6.53 -6.01 2.96
CA ILE A 23 6.12 -5.65 4.32
C ILE A 23 7.11 -4.63 4.87
N TYR A 24 6.57 -3.55 5.42
CA TYR A 24 7.29 -2.39 5.90
C TYR A 24 6.99 -2.13 7.38
N PRO A 25 8.00 -1.73 8.18
CA PRO A 25 7.82 -1.50 9.61
C PRO A 25 7.09 -0.18 9.92
N THR A 26 7.05 0.77 8.98
CA THR A 26 6.39 2.07 9.15
C THR A 26 5.61 2.46 7.90
N PHE A 27 4.64 3.37 8.07
CA PHE A 27 3.79 3.85 6.99
C PHE A 27 4.60 4.64 5.95
N GLU A 28 5.54 5.46 6.40
CA GLU A 28 6.38 6.28 5.52
C GLU A 28 7.19 5.43 4.54
N LYS A 29 7.74 4.29 5.00
CA LYS A 29 8.46 3.36 4.11
C LYS A 29 7.54 2.65 3.12
N ALA A 30 6.33 2.30 3.54
CA ALA A 30 5.32 1.76 2.64
C ALA A 30 4.91 2.79 1.57
N MET A 31 4.75 4.05 1.98
CA MET A 31 4.44 5.18 1.10
C MET A 31 5.57 5.48 0.11
N GLU A 32 6.83 5.46 0.55
CA GLU A 32 7.99 5.60 -0.34
C GLU A 32 7.94 4.54 -1.45
N LYS A 33 7.69 3.28 -1.09
CA LYS A 33 7.57 2.19 -2.08
C LYS A 33 6.38 2.38 -3.02
N ALA A 34 5.20 2.70 -2.48
CA ALA A 34 4.01 2.96 -3.29
C ALA A 34 4.25 4.11 -4.28
N THR A 35 4.95 5.16 -3.86
CA THR A 35 5.34 6.29 -4.71
C THR A 35 6.33 5.89 -5.79
N GLU A 36 7.33 5.06 -5.48
CA GLU A 36 8.25 4.51 -6.49
C GLU A 36 7.51 3.72 -7.56
N LEU A 37 6.57 2.84 -7.17
CA LEU A 37 5.79 2.03 -8.09
C LEU A 37 4.90 2.88 -9.00
N SER A 38 4.26 3.91 -8.43
CA SER A 38 3.41 4.82 -9.21
C SER A 38 4.19 5.66 -10.23
N ASN A 39 5.48 5.87 -10.03
CA ASN A 39 6.35 6.65 -10.92
C ASN A 39 7.20 5.76 -11.85
N GLY A 40 7.00 4.44 -11.83
CA GLY A 40 7.71 3.50 -12.69
C GLY A 40 7.32 3.60 -14.18
N GLU A 41 8.09 2.95 -15.04
CA GLU A 41 7.85 2.91 -16.50
C GLU A 41 6.50 2.26 -16.86
N TYR A 42 6.03 1.33 -16.02
CA TYR A 42 4.74 0.65 -16.13
C TYR A 42 4.01 0.77 -14.78
N PRO A 43 3.34 1.90 -14.52
CA PRO A 43 2.70 2.12 -13.23
C PRO A 43 1.52 1.15 -13.05
N PRO A 44 1.33 0.57 -11.85
CA PRO A 44 0.15 -0.23 -11.53
C PRO A 44 -1.16 0.51 -11.75
N ALA A 45 -2.21 -0.24 -12.09
CA ALA A 45 -3.59 0.27 -12.10
C ALA A 45 -3.98 0.75 -10.70
N GLU A 46 -3.77 -0.10 -9.70
CA GLU A 46 -4.08 0.18 -8.30
C GLU A 46 -2.87 -0.14 -7.40
N ILE A 47 -2.74 0.63 -6.32
CA ILE A 47 -1.75 0.41 -5.27
C ILE A 47 -2.48 0.57 -3.94
N ASP A 48 -2.30 -0.41 -3.07
CA ASP A 48 -2.90 -0.48 -1.74
C ASP A 48 -1.82 -0.54 -0.68
N ILE A 49 -2.01 0.19 0.41
CA ILE A 49 -1.22 0.02 1.63
C ILE A 49 -2.16 -0.50 2.71
N TRP A 50 -1.82 -1.64 3.31
CA TRP A 50 -2.59 -2.24 4.40
C TRP A 50 -1.85 -2.08 5.73
N GLN A 51 -2.49 -1.46 6.73
CA GLN A 51 -2.00 -1.52 8.11
C GLN A 51 -2.48 -2.82 8.75
N TRP A 52 -1.53 -3.57 9.29
CA TRP A 52 -1.76 -4.78 10.05
C TRP A 52 -1.38 -4.58 11.51
N GLU A 53 -2.20 -5.11 12.41
CA GLU A 53 -1.92 -5.12 13.85
C GLU A 53 -2.03 -6.52 14.43
N LEU A 54 -1.06 -6.90 15.27
CA LEU A 54 -1.15 -8.12 16.08
C LEU A 54 -2.13 -7.91 17.24
N LYS A 55 -3.29 -8.56 17.19
CA LYS A 55 -4.29 -8.58 18.26
C LYS A 55 -4.52 -10.01 18.72
N LYS A 56 -4.34 -10.27 20.02
CA LYS A 56 -4.64 -11.57 20.67
C LYS A 56 -4.11 -12.80 19.89
N ASN A 57 -2.90 -12.69 19.33
CA ASN A 57 -2.19 -13.71 18.52
C ASN A 57 -2.60 -13.84 17.05
N GLU A 58 -3.38 -12.92 16.51
CA GLU A 58 -3.72 -12.89 15.09
C GLU A 58 -3.37 -11.51 14.49
N TYR A 59 -2.87 -11.51 13.26
CA TYR A 59 -2.70 -10.28 12.50
C TYR A 59 -4.02 -9.94 11.81
N VAL A 60 -4.51 -8.73 12.07
CA VAL A 60 -5.75 -8.24 11.49
C VAL A 60 -5.48 -7.01 10.64
N LYS A 61 -6.11 -6.92 9.46
CA LYS A 61 -6.11 -5.71 8.63
C LYS A 61 -6.95 -4.64 9.35
N ILE A 62 -6.38 -3.45 9.54
CA ILE A 62 -7.00 -2.35 10.31
C ILE A 62 -7.42 -1.20 9.41
N LYS A 63 -6.56 -0.81 8.47
CA LYS A 63 -6.80 0.29 7.53
C LYS A 63 -6.21 -0.06 6.16
N ASN A 64 -6.88 0.39 5.12
CA ASN A 64 -6.40 0.41 3.74
C ASN A 64 -6.19 1.86 3.32
N TRP A 65 -5.14 2.13 2.55
CA TRP A 65 -5.02 3.33 1.73
C TRP A 65 -4.89 2.92 0.26
N ASN A 66 -5.93 3.17 -0.54
CA ASN A 66 -5.99 2.82 -1.96
C ASN A 66 -5.72 4.05 -2.84
N LYS A 67 -5.09 3.86 -4.01
CA LYS A 67 -4.75 4.89 -5.02
C LYS A 67 -5.86 5.91 -5.31
N HIS A 68 -7.13 5.55 -5.22
CA HIS A 68 -8.23 6.49 -5.41
C HIS A 68 -8.48 7.45 -4.23
N GLU A 69 -8.08 7.08 -3.01
CA GLU A 69 -8.11 7.92 -1.79
C GLU A 69 -6.78 8.66 -1.55
N PHE A 70 -5.77 8.47 -2.42
CA PHE A 70 -4.41 9.02 -2.25
C PHE A 70 -4.34 10.54 -2.12
N ASP A 71 -5.34 11.31 -2.58
CA ASP A 71 -5.22 12.78 -2.63
C ASP A 71 -5.50 13.47 -1.27
N ALA A 72 -6.22 12.82 -0.36
CA ALA A 72 -6.58 13.40 0.93
C ALA A 72 -5.53 13.13 2.01
N ASP A 73 -5.10 11.88 2.16
CA ASP A 73 -4.15 11.46 3.21
C ASP A 73 -2.70 11.91 2.92
N PHE A 74 -2.35 12.30 1.67
CA PHE A 74 -1.04 12.88 1.33
C PHE A 74 -0.83 14.30 1.87
N LYS A 75 -1.92 15.05 2.11
CA LYS A 75 -1.83 16.43 2.62
C LYS A 75 -1.48 16.49 4.10
N GLU A 76 -1.79 15.47 4.89
CA GLU A 76 -1.47 15.47 6.32
C GLU A 76 -0.02 15.09 6.65
N VAL A 77 0.72 14.45 5.73
CA VAL A 77 2.13 14.08 5.95
C VAL A 77 3.10 15.23 5.57
N LYS A 78 2.58 16.33 5.01
CA LYS A 78 3.34 17.58 4.79
C LYS A 78 2.98 18.62 5.85
N GLU A 79 3.58 18.52 7.03
CA GLU A 79 3.93 19.68 7.87
C GLU A 79 5.43 19.69 8.13
#